data_AF-A0A554KPM8-F1
#
_entry.id   AF-A0A554KPM8-F1
#
_cell.length_a   1.000
_cell.length_b   1.000
_cell.length_c   1.000
_cell.angle_alpha   90.00
_cell.angle_beta   90.00
_cell.angle_gamma   90.00
#
_symmetry.space_group_name_H-M   'P 1'
#
loop_
_entity.id
_entity.type
_entity.pdbx_description
1 polymer ?
#
loop_
_entity_poly.entity_id
_entity_poly.type
_entity_poly.pdbx_seq_one_letter_code
_entity_poly.pdbx_strand_id
1 'polypeptide(L)'
;MNLKNIYKPSPEFKTETKNLFLAKFGEKFGSYQRTNFAFKYFIRGIGVGVSFAFILSVTAIYADGRNVGPENILYGFKRSQEAVSITFSSDEEKPEAHVRLAERRLNEIKGVQNKDPKSPLIVSLKNDLAREIKSSVKTVKSKKESKLVGEGRVLPGVDKSLPTGVGTETSEVNELGVDMPPARSSQNLQATNVRAIDKKSSRLCRSWDQIIGDDGELIFEVVNKDRELRAWFEENCSSSLRESSGEESHIGTPQKDSEKSPGSDD
;
A
#
# COMPACT_ATOMS: atom_id res chain seq x y z
N MET A 1 84.93 18.03 11.53
CA MET A 1 84.58 17.13 10.41
C MET A 1 83.43 16.24 10.83
N ASN A 2 82.32 16.24 10.10
CA ASN A 2 81.09 15.54 10.49
C ASN A 2 81.08 14.13 9.86
N LEU A 3 81.49 13.12 10.63
CA LEU A 3 81.64 11.71 10.21
C LEU A 3 80.36 11.12 9.60
N LYS A 4 79.19 11.70 9.89
CA LYS A 4 77.89 11.29 9.36
C LYS A 4 77.74 11.47 7.85
N ASN A 5 78.54 12.32 7.20
CA ASN A 5 78.48 12.50 5.74
C ASN A 5 79.45 11.61 4.97
N ILE A 6 80.47 11.06 5.63
CA ILE A 6 81.51 10.24 4.99
C ILE A 6 81.00 8.81 4.76
N TYR A 7 80.09 8.34 5.62
CA TYR A 7 79.52 6.98 5.56
C TYR A 7 78.08 6.94 5.05
N LYS A 8 77.60 7.96 4.32
CA LYS A 8 76.27 7.91 3.71
C LYS A 8 76.29 6.88 2.57
N PRO A 9 75.54 5.77 2.66
CA PRO A 9 75.52 4.80 1.58
C PRO A 9 74.93 5.43 0.33
N SER A 10 75.49 5.07 -0.82
CA SER A 10 75.05 5.58 -2.11
C SER A 10 73.56 5.24 -2.32
N PRO A 11 72.80 6.10 -3.02
CA PRO A 11 71.40 5.85 -3.31
C PRO A 11 71.20 4.52 -4.07
N GLU A 12 72.14 4.18 -4.94
CA GLU A 12 72.17 2.90 -5.67
C GLU A 12 72.28 1.71 -4.70
N PHE A 13 73.23 1.75 -3.78
CA PHE A 13 73.43 0.69 -2.78
C PHE A 13 72.19 0.49 -1.91
N LYS A 14 71.51 1.57 -1.50
CA LYS A 14 70.25 1.49 -0.74
C LYS A 14 69.13 0.81 -1.54
N THR A 15 69.05 1.10 -2.83
CA THR A 15 68.00 0.57 -3.69
C THR A 15 68.24 -0.91 -3.98
N GLU A 16 69.49 -1.27 -4.27
CA GLU A 16 69.91 -2.64 -4.54
C GLU A 16 69.77 -3.53 -3.30
N THR A 17 70.26 -3.09 -2.14
CA THR A 17 70.10 -3.85 -0.88
C THR A 17 68.64 -3.99 -0.46
N LYS A 18 67.80 -2.96 -0.66
CA LYS A 18 66.36 -3.05 -0.42
C LYS A 18 65.72 -4.11 -1.32
N ASN A 19 66.04 -4.12 -2.61
CA ASN A 19 65.48 -5.09 -3.56
C ASN A 19 65.95 -6.51 -3.25
N LEU A 20 67.23 -6.68 -2.93
CA LEU A 20 67.80 -7.98 -2.54
C LEU A 20 67.18 -8.50 -1.24
N PHE A 21 66.99 -7.62 -0.25
CA PHE A 21 66.33 -7.94 1.00
C PHE A 21 64.86 -8.33 0.77
N LEU A 22 64.11 -7.56 -0.01
CA LEU A 22 62.70 -7.86 -0.32
C LEU A 22 62.55 -9.17 -1.09
N ALA A 23 63.46 -9.48 -2.02
CA ALA A 23 63.47 -10.74 -2.75
C ALA A 23 63.72 -11.94 -1.82
N LYS A 24 64.77 -11.86 -0.98
CA LYS A 24 65.09 -12.90 0.04
C LYS A 24 64.00 -13.04 1.09
N PHE A 25 63.36 -11.93 1.47
CA PHE A 25 62.26 -11.93 2.43
C PHE A 25 61.01 -12.58 1.82
N GLY A 26 60.67 -12.28 0.57
CA GLY A 26 59.58 -12.92 -0.16
C GLY A 26 59.81 -14.41 -0.43
N GLU A 27 61.07 -14.82 -0.65
CA GLU A 27 61.45 -16.23 -0.79
C GLU A 27 61.31 -17.01 0.53
N LYS A 28 61.77 -16.42 1.65
CA LYS A 28 61.79 -17.10 2.96
C LYS A 28 60.42 -17.15 3.66
N PHE A 29 59.60 -16.11 3.50
CA PHE A 29 58.30 -16.03 4.14
C PHE A 29 57.13 -16.37 3.20
N GLY A 30 57.45 -16.79 1.97
CA GLY A 30 56.49 -16.86 0.87
C GLY A 30 55.87 -15.49 0.63
N SER A 31 55.06 -15.35 -0.42
CA SER A 31 54.02 -14.34 -0.36
C SER A 31 53.20 -14.69 0.89
N TYR A 32 53.34 -13.93 1.97
CA TYR A 32 52.40 -13.94 3.09
C TYR A 32 51.06 -13.74 2.42
N GLN A 33 50.36 -14.84 2.13
CA GLN A 33 49.26 -14.76 1.21
C GLN A 33 48.35 -13.76 1.86
N ARG A 34 48.13 -12.63 1.18
CA ARG A 34 46.93 -11.83 1.36
C ARG A 34 45.76 -12.72 0.95
N THR A 35 45.62 -13.89 1.58
CA THR A 35 44.38 -14.61 1.65
C THR A 35 43.42 -13.58 2.16
N ASN A 36 42.36 -13.38 1.38
CA ASN A 36 41.43 -12.29 1.52
C ASN A 36 40.70 -12.37 2.87
N PHE A 37 41.38 -12.12 3.99
CA PHE A 37 40.86 -12.17 5.34
C PHE A 37 39.68 -11.20 5.44
N ALA A 38 39.84 -10.01 4.86
CA ALA A 38 38.76 -9.05 4.67
C ALA A 38 37.56 -9.65 3.93
N PHE A 39 37.77 -10.38 2.83
CA PHE A 39 36.69 -11.02 2.08
C PHE A 39 36.04 -12.18 2.85
N LYS A 40 36.82 -12.99 3.58
CA LYS A 40 36.27 -14.07 4.42
C LYS A 40 35.40 -13.52 5.55
N TYR A 41 35.81 -12.44 6.20
CA TYR A 41 35.00 -11.76 7.21
C TYR A 41 33.82 -11.00 6.61
N PHE A 42 33.97 -10.45 5.41
CA PHE A 42 32.87 -9.84 4.67
C PHE A 42 31.77 -10.85 4.32
N ILE A 43 32.14 -12.01 3.77
CA ILE A 43 31.19 -13.10 3.48
C ILE A 43 30.54 -13.64 4.77
N ARG A 44 31.29 -13.79 5.86
CA ARG A 44 30.71 -14.14 7.17
C ARG A 44 29.74 -13.06 7.67
N GLY A 45 30.08 -11.78 7.51
CA GLY A 45 29.22 -10.66 7.87
C GLY A 45 27.92 -10.66 7.07
N ILE A 46 27.99 -10.92 5.76
CA ILE A 46 26.80 -11.12 4.92
C ILE A 46 25.98 -12.30 5.42
N GLY A 47 26.62 -13.43 5.71
CA GLY A 47 25.92 -14.63 6.22
C GLY A 47 25.13 -14.34 7.50
N VAL A 48 25.77 -13.68 8.48
CA VAL A 48 25.10 -13.27 9.73
C VAL A 48 23.98 -12.28 9.45
N GLY A 49 24.20 -11.30 8.56
CA GLY A 49 23.19 -10.33 8.17
C GLY A 49 21.96 -10.97 7.52
N VAL A 50 22.16 -11.92 6.61
CA VAL A 50 21.08 -12.67 5.95
C VAL A 50 20.32 -13.52 6.97
N SER A 51 21.02 -14.24 7.85
CA SER A 51 20.37 -15.02 8.91
C SER A 51 19.54 -14.13 9.84
N PHE A 52 20.07 -12.97 10.21
CA PHE A 52 19.35 -12.01 11.05
C PHE A 52 18.11 -11.46 10.34
N ALA A 53 18.24 -11.07 9.06
CA ALA A 53 17.11 -10.62 8.26
C ALA A 53 16.02 -11.72 8.13
N PHE A 54 16.42 -12.98 7.97
CA PHE A 54 15.49 -14.10 7.94
C PHE A 54 14.72 -14.26 9.26
N ILE A 55 15.42 -14.20 10.41
CA ILE A 55 14.79 -14.27 11.74
C ILE A 55 13.79 -13.12 11.90
N LEU A 56 14.18 -11.89 11.60
CA LEU A 56 13.28 -10.73 11.69
C LEU A 56 12.04 -10.88 10.80
N SER A 57 12.22 -11.42 9.59
CA SER A 57 11.12 -11.64 8.63
C SER A 57 10.13 -12.69 9.16
N VAL A 58 10.64 -13.81 9.68
CA VAL A 58 9.81 -14.86 10.29
C VAL A 58 9.07 -14.34 11.52
N THR A 59 9.74 -13.55 12.37
CA THR A 59 9.11 -12.93 13.54
C THR A 59 7.99 -11.97 13.13
N ALA A 60 8.18 -11.18 12.08
CA ALA A 60 7.15 -10.26 11.59
C ALA A 60 5.92 -11.00 11.03
N ILE A 61 6.15 -12.07 10.25
CA ILE A 61 5.07 -12.94 9.74
C ILE A 61 4.33 -13.61 10.90
N TYR A 62 5.05 -14.09 11.92
CA TYR A 62 4.45 -14.70 13.09
C TYR A 62 3.59 -13.71 13.89
N ALA A 63 4.09 -12.49 14.10
CA ALA A 63 3.38 -11.43 14.83
C ALA A 63 2.07 -11.04 14.13
N ASP A 64 2.08 -10.94 12.81
CA ASP A 64 0.87 -10.70 12.00
C ASP A 64 -0.09 -11.90 12.04
N GLY A 65 0.42 -13.12 11.83
CA GLY A 65 -0.39 -14.34 11.85
C GLY A 65 -1.06 -14.63 13.20
N ARG A 66 -0.43 -14.21 14.31
CA ARG A 66 -1.01 -14.30 15.67
C ARG A 66 -1.86 -13.09 16.06
N ASN A 67 -1.96 -12.09 15.19
CA ASN A 67 -2.66 -10.83 15.43
C ASN A 67 -2.30 -10.24 16.82
N VAL A 68 -1.01 -10.09 17.11
CA VAL A 68 -0.57 -9.60 18.43
C VAL A 68 -1.16 -8.22 18.74
N GLY A 69 -1.56 -8.03 20.00
CA GLY A 69 -2.13 -6.78 20.49
C GLY A 69 -1.08 -5.67 20.64
N PRO A 70 -1.52 -4.40 20.74
CA PRO A 70 -0.66 -3.22 20.90
C PRO A 70 0.21 -3.22 22.16
N GLU A 71 -0.16 -4.01 23.17
CA GLU A 71 0.60 -4.22 24.40
C GLU A 71 1.83 -5.13 24.21
N ASN A 72 1.92 -5.85 23.09
CA ASN A 72 2.98 -6.84 22.86
C ASN A 72 4.25 -6.19 22.27
N ILE A 73 5.43 -6.62 22.71
CA ILE A 73 6.72 -6.15 22.17
C ILE A 73 6.86 -6.39 20.65
N LEU A 74 6.18 -7.42 20.11
CA LEU A 74 6.19 -7.74 18.69
C LEU A 74 5.24 -6.87 17.85
N TYR A 75 4.47 -5.98 18.47
CA TYR A 75 3.52 -5.13 17.76
C TYR A 75 4.19 -4.21 16.73
N GLY A 76 5.40 -3.71 17.01
CA GLY A 76 6.17 -2.92 16.03
C GLY A 76 6.50 -3.71 14.75
N PHE A 77 6.76 -5.02 14.87
CA PHE A 77 7.01 -5.88 13.72
C PHE A 77 5.74 -6.15 12.91
N LYS A 78 4.60 -6.36 13.58
CA LYS A 78 3.29 -6.44 12.93
C LYS A 78 3.01 -5.18 12.10
N ARG A 79 3.15 -4.00 12.69
CA ARG A 79 2.92 -2.71 12.00
C ARG A 79 3.84 -2.53 10.80
N SER A 80 5.09 -2.95 10.91
CA SER A 80 6.05 -2.90 9.80
C SER A 80 5.65 -3.84 8.66
N GLN A 81 5.20 -5.05 8.97
CA GLN A 81 4.76 -6.02 7.97
C GLN A 81 3.44 -5.62 7.30
N GLU A 82 2.52 -4.98 8.03
CA GLU A 82 1.31 -4.37 7.46
C GLU A 82 1.64 -3.24 6.48
N ALA A 83 2.58 -2.36 6.82
CA ALA A 83 3.03 -1.29 5.91
C ALA A 83 3.67 -1.83 4.62
N VAL A 84 4.49 -2.89 4.75
CA VAL A 84 5.05 -3.62 3.63
C VAL A 84 3.93 -4.23 2.77
N SER A 85 2.95 -4.89 3.39
CA SER A 85 1.81 -5.48 2.69
C SER A 85 1.04 -4.47 1.84
N ILE A 86 0.74 -3.28 2.38
CA ILE A 86 0.08 -2.20 1.60
C ILE A 86 0.96 -1.74 0.45
N THR A 87 2.27 -1.56 0.69
CA THR A 87 3.21 -1.03 -0.28
C THR A 87 3.34 -1.95 -1.50
N PHE A 88 3.33 -3.26 -1.27
CA PHE A 88 3.41 -4.28 -2.33
C PHE A 88 2.05 -4.71 -2.89
N SER A 89 0.93 -4.24 -2.31
CA SER A 89 -0.41 -4.50 -2.85
C SER A 89 -0.60 -3.80 -4.19
N SER A 90 -1.34 -4.43 -5.10
CA SER A 90 -1.70 -3.80 -6.38
C SER A 90 -2.58 -2.56 -6.17
N ASP A 91 -2.55 -1.60 -7.10
CA ASP A 91 -3.42 -0.40 -7.06
C ASP A 91 -4.93 -0.73 -7.10
N GLU A 92 -5.27 -1.99 -7.37
CA GLU A 92 -6.64 -2.49 -7.33
C GLU A 92 -7.04 -3.04 -5.96
N GLU A 93 -6.09 -3.61 -5.24
CA GLU A 93 -6.28 -4.23 -3.92
C GLU A 93 -5.98 -3.29 -2.76
N LYS A 94 -5.20 -2.22 -2.99
CA LYS A 94 -4.88 -1.19 -1.96
C LYS A 94 -6.11 -0.69 -1.19
N PRO A 95 -7.25 -0.35 -1.83
CA PRO A 95 -8.42 0.11 -1.07
C PRO A 95 -8.94 -0.96 -0.11
N GLU A 96 -8.98 -2.22 -0.54
CA GLU A 96 -9.43 -3.35 0.29
C GLU A 96 -8.42 -3.66 1.40
N ALA A 97 -7.12 -3.57 1.12
CA ALA A 97 -6.07 -3.72 2.12
C ALA A 97 -6.18 -2.68 3.24
N HIS A 98 -6.44 -1.41 2.91
CA HIS A 98 -6.67 -0.35 3.90
C HIS A 98 -7.93 -0.60 4.73
N VAL A 99 -9.02 -1.13 4.15
CA VAL A 99 -10.24 -1.47 4.90
C VAL A 99 -9.97 -2.60 5.88
N ARG A 100 -9.31 -3.69 5.46
CA ARG A 100 -8.93 -4.79 6.36
C ARG A 100 -8.05 -4.32 7.52
N LEU A 101 -7.16 -3.36 7.29
CA LEU A 101 -6.35 -2.76 8.36
C LEU A 101 -7.19 -1.91 9.30
N ALA A 102 -8.16 -1.15 8.78
CA ALA A 102 -9.08 -0.39 9.62
C ALA A 102 -9.92 -1.30 10.52
N GLU A 103 -10.45 -2.41 10.00
CA GLU A 103 -11.13 -3.46 10.79
C GLU A 103 -10.23 -4.00 11.91
N ARG A 104 -8.98 -4.30 11.59
CA ARG A 104 -8.00 -4.73 12.60
C ARG A 104 -7.77 -3.66 13.67
N ARG A 105 -7.66 -2.37 13.29
CA ARG A 105 -7.52 -1.27 14.26
C ARG A 105 -8.73 -1.13 15.16
N LEU A 106 -9.94 -1.30 14.65
CA LEU A 106 -11.15 -1.30 15.48
C LEU A 106 -11.11 -2.42 16.52
N ASN A 107 -10.75 -3.64 16.09
CA ASN A 107 -10.59 -4.77 16.99
C ASN A 107 -9.50 -4.55 18.05
N GLU A 108 -8.39 -3.90 17.69
CA GLU A 108 -7.34 -3.51 18.64
C GLU A 108 -7.84 -2.46 19.64
N ILE A 109 -8.58 -1.45 19.18
CA ILE A 109 -9.17 -0.42 20.04
C ILE A 109 -10.11 -1.06 21.06
N LYS A 110 -11.03 -1.93 20.61
CA LYS A 110 -11.91 -2.69 21.51
C LYS A 110 -11.14 -3.51 22.52
N GLY A 111 -10.13 -4.25 22.05
CA GLY A 111 -9.30 -5.10 22.89
C GLY A 111 -8.62 -4.31 24.00
N VAL A 112 -8.12 -3.11 23.70
CA VAL A 112 -7.53 -2.20 24.69
C VAL A 112 -8.61 -1.57 25.56
N GLN A 113 -9.71 -1.06 24.99
CA GLN A 113 -10.77 -0.36 25.72
C GLN A 113 -11.46 -1.26 26.75
N ASN A 114 -11.63 -2.55 26.43
CA ASN A 114 -12.17 -3.54 27.37
C ASN A 114 -11.23 -3.83 28.54
N LYS A 115 -9.91 -3.67 28.37
CA LYS A 115 -8.89 -3.91 29.40
C LYS A 115 -8.57 -2.66 30.21
N ASP A 116 -8.40 -1.53 29.53
CA ASP A 116 -8.08 -0.22 30.09
C ASP A 116 -8.70 0.90 29.23
N PRO A 117 -9.89 1.40 29.58
CA PRO A 117 -10.61 2.39 28.79
C PRO A 117 -9.96 3.79 28.81
N LYS A 118 -9.00 4.04 29.72
CA LYS A 118 -8.28 5.31 29.80
C LYS A 118 -6.87 5.24 29.22
N SER A 119 -6.54 4.13 28.56
CA SER A 119 -5.21 3.93 28.00
C SER A 119 -4.88 4.99 26.95
N PRO A 120 -3.71 5.66 27.04
CA PRO A 120 -3.27 6.60 26.01
C PRO A 120 -3.07 5.93 24.63
N LEU A 121 -2.93 4.61 24.60
CA LEU A 121 -2.83 3.83 23.36
C LEU A 121 -4.10 3.91 22.50
N ILE A 122 -5.27 4.09 23.12
CA ILE A 122 -6.54 4.22 22.40
C ILE A 122 -6.48 5.44 21.47
N VAL A 123 -5.88 6.54 21.92
CA VAL A 123 -5.76 7.77 21.11
C VAL A 123 -4.88 7.54 19.89
N SER A 124 -3.73 6.86 20.06
CA SER A 124 -2.87 6.52 18.91
C SER A 124 -3.58 5.60 17.92
N LEU A 125 -4.30 4.58 18.42
CA LEU A 125 -5.02 3.64 17.57
C LEU A 125 -6.19 4.30 16.83
N LYS A 126 -6.91 5.24 17.46
CA LYS A 126 -7.95 6.04 16.80
C LYS A 126 -7.38 6.90 15.67
N ASN A 127 -6.21 7.53 15.89
CA ASN A 127 -5.53 8.30 14.85
C ASN A 127 -5.05 7.42 13.69
N ASP A 128 -4.60 6.21 13.99
CA ASP A 128 -4.22 5.22 12.99
C ASP A 128 -5.43 4.75 12.18
N LEU A 129 -6.54 4.45 12.85
CA LEU A 129 -7.81 4.12 12.19
C LEU A 129 -8.25 5.25 11.24
N ALA A 130 -8.25 6.49 11.70
CA ALA A 130 -8.58 7.65 10.88
C ALA A 130 -7.70 7.75 9.62
N ARG A 131 -6.40 7.47 9.78
CA ARG A 131 -5.43 7.47 8.68
C ARG A 131 -5.72 6.38 7.66
N GLU A 132 -6.07 5.17 8.09
CA GLU A 132 -6.41 4.06 7.19
C GLU A 132 -7.70 4.36 6.41
N ILE A 133 -8.73 4.89 7.09
CA ILE A 133 -9.98 5.33 6.44
C ILE A 133 -9.65 6.38 5.36
N LYS A 134 -8.90 7.42 5.72
CA LYS A 134 -8.52 8.49 4.80
C LYS A 134 -7.73 7.98 3.60
N SER A 135 -6.82 7.03 3.83
CA SER A 135 -6.02 6.42 2.77
C SER A 135 -6.87 5.59 1.82
N SER A 136 -7.82 4.80 2.34
CA SER A 136 -8.77 4.05 1.51
C SER A 136 -9.58 4.97 0.60
N VAL A 137 -10.15 6.06 1.14
CA VAL A 137 -10.95 7.03 0.38
C VAL A 137 -10.10 7.75 -0.67
N LYS A 138 -8.89 8.18 -0.30
CA LYS A 138 -7.97 8.86 -1.22
C LYS A 138 -7.60 7.99 -2.42
N THR A 139 -7.32 6.70 -2.22
CA THR A 139 -6.97 5.78 -3.31
C THR A 139 -8.11 5.58 -4.31
N VAL A 140 -9.37 5.60 -3.83
CA VAL A 140 -10.55 5.52 -4.70
C VAL A 140 -10.72 6.83 -5.49
N LYS A 141 -10.58 7.97 -4.83
CA LYS A 141 -10.75 9.29 -5.45
C LYS A 141 -9.69 9.55 -6.54
N SER A 142 -8.42 9.29 -6.25
CA SER A 142 -7.33 9.48 -7.21
C SER A 142 -7.50 8.60 -8.46
N LYS A 143 -8.10 7.40 -8.31
CA LYS A 143 -8.39 6.49 -9.42
C LYS A 143 -9.57 6.96 -10.28
N LYS A 144 -10.57 7.62 -9.68
CA LYS A 144 -11.66 8.28 -10.40
C LYS A 144 -11.11 9.41 -11.26
N GLU A 145 -10.23 10.24 -10.69
CA GLU A 145 -9.62 11.38 -11.37
C GLU A 145 -8.62 10.98 -12.48
N SER A 146 -7.74 10.00 -12.24
CA SER A 146 -6.76 9.57 -13.25
C SER A 146 -7.40 8.90 -14.47
N LYS A 147 -8.52 8.20 -14.30
CA LYS A 147 -9.30 7.65 -15.42
C LYS A 147 -10.02 8.73 -16.23
N LEU A 148 -10.62 9.73 -15.56
CA LEU A 148 -11.26 10.86 -16.24
C LEU A 148 -10.25 11.70 -17.05
N VAL A 149 -9.03 11.89 -16.55
CA VAL A 149 -7.96 12.63 -17.25
C VAL A 149 -7.36 11.81 -18.40
N GLY A 150 -7.27 10.48 -18.26
CA GLY A 150 -6.83 9.59 -19.33
C GLY A 150 -7.80 9.51 -20.52
N GLU A 151 -9.10 9.62 -20.26
CA GLU A 151 -10.15 9.63 -21.30
C GLU A 151 -10.32 10.99 -22.00
N GLY A 152 -9.77 12.08 -21.44
CA GLY A 152 -9.85 13.44 -22.00
C GLY A 152 -8.72 13.83 -22.96
N ARG A 153 -7.63 13.07 -23.06
CA ARG A 153 -6.58 13.30 -24.08
C ARG A 153 -6.87 12.51 -25.35
N VAL A 154 -7.89 12.92 -26.08
CA VAL A 154 -7.87 12.76 -27.53
C VAL A 154 -6.89 13.80 -28.05
N LEU A 155 -5.74 13.36 -28.56
CA LEU A 155 -4.76 14.22 -29.21
C LEU A 155 -5.47 15.09 -30.28
N PRO A 156 -5.39 16.43 -30.23
CA PRO A 156 -5.88 17.24 -31.32
C PRO A 156 -5.03 16.97 -32.56
N GLY A 157 -5.70 16.52 -33.63
CA GLY A 157 -5.28 16.67 -35.03
C GLY A 157 -3.83 16.36 -35.36
N VAL A 158 -3.53 15.09 -35.68
CA VAL A 158 -2.54 14.85 -36.74
C VAL A 158 -3.25 15.14 -38.05
N ASP A 159 -3.21 16.39 -38.48
CA ASP A 159 -3.62 16.79 -39.81
C ASP A 159 -2.74 16.04 -40.82
N LYS A 160 -3.37 15.07 -41.48
CA LYS A 160 -2.81 14.39 -42.66
C LYS A 160 -2.84 15.37 -43.83
N SER A 161 -1.90 16.31 -43.87
CA SER A 161 -1.55 17.00 -45.11
C SER A 161 -0.70 16.06 -45.97
N LEU A 162 -1.39 15.43 -46.93
CA LEU A 162 -0.87 14.77 -48.12
C LEU A 162 0.24 15.59 -48.81
N PRO A 163 1.33 14.97 -49.27
CA PRO A 163 1.98 15.40 -50.50
C PRO A 163 1.50 14.52 -51.66
N THR A 164 0.79 15.16 -52.58
CA THR A 164 0.47 14.66 -53.92
C THR A 164 1.78 14.39 -54.67
N GLY A 165 2.03 13.15 -55.06
CA GLY A 165 3.19 12.73 -55.83
C GLY A 165 2.82 11.62 -56.80
N VAL A 166 2.64 11.99 -58.06
CA VAL A 166 2.33 11.19 -59.24
C VAL A 166 3.35 10.06 -59.45
N GLY A 167 2.88 8.85 -59.73
CA GLY A 167 3.71 7.73 -60.16
C GLY A 167 2.88 6.48 -60.43
N THR A 168 2.48 6.32 -61.68
CA THR A 168 1.86 5.13 -62.28
C THR A 168 2.72 3.88 -62.06
N GLU A 169 2.13 2.80 -61.56
CA GLU A 169 2.35 1.45 -62.11
C GLU A 169 1.32 0.46 -61.55
N THR A 170 0.73 -0.28 -62.48
CA THR A 170 -0.25 -1.35 -62.33
C THR A 170 0.35 -2.58 -61.66
N SER A 171 -0.32 -3.12 -60.65
CA SER A 171 -0.31 -4.56 -60.33
C SER A 171 -1.54 -4.94 -59.54
N GLU A 172 -2.41 -5.65 -60.27
CA GLU A 172 -3.29 -6.73 -59.85
C GLU A 172 -2.75 -7.49 -58.62
N VAL A 173 -3.63 -7.82 -57.65
CA VAL A 173 -3.73 -9.12 -56.93
C VAL A 173 -4.55 -8.98 -55.63
N ASN A 174 -5.64 -9.74 -55.62
CA ASN A 174 -6.38 -10.35 -54.51
C ASN A 174 -7.04 -9.50 -53.42
N GLU A 175 -8.36 -9.38 -53.56
CA GLU A 175 -9.32 -9.32 -52.47
C GLU A 175 -9.23 -10.60 -51.60
N LEU A 176 -8.55 -10.52 -50.46
CA LEU A 176 -8.93 -11.31 -49.29
C LEU A 176 -9.68 -10.38 -48.34
N GLY A 177 -11.01 -10.46 -48.38
CA GLY A 177 -11.90 -9.86 -47.39
C GLY A 177 -11.66 -10.48 -46.02
N VAL A 178 -10.72 -9.90 -45.26
CA VAL A 178 -10.64 -10.12 -43.83
C VAL A 178 -11.60 -9.12 -43.21
N ASP A 179 -12.77 -9.61 -42.79
CA ASP A 179 -13.74 -8.87 -41.97
C ASP A 179 -13.01 -8.31 -40.74
N MET A 180 -12.64 -7.04 -40.81
CA MET A 180 -12.09 -6.32 -39.69
C MET A 180 -13.25 -6.02 -38.73
N PRO A 181 -13.24 -6.53 -37.50
CA PRO A 181 -14.36 -6.32 -36.59
C PRO A 181 -14.57 -4.82 -36.39
N PRO A 182 -15.84 -4.36 -36.40
CA PRO A 182 -16.14 -2.94 -36.30
C PRO A 182 -15.49 -2.38 -35.04
N ALA A 183 -14.79 -1.25 -35.18
CA ALA A 183 -14.19 -0.51 -34.08
C ALA A 183 -15.22 -0.37 -32.96
N ARG A 184 -15.07 -1.17 -31.89
CA ARG A 184 -15.92 -1.09 -30.71
C ARG A 184 -15.87 0.35 -30.21
N SER A 185 -16.99 1.04 -30.34
CA SER A 185 -17.08 2.48 -30.09
C SER A 185 -16.53 2.81 -28.70
N SER A 186 -15.75 3.89 -28.64
CA SER A 186 -15.19 4.47 -27.42
C SER A 186 -16.23 4.66 -26.30
N GLN A 187 -17.51 4.81 -26.67
CA GLN A 187 -18.64 4.92 -25.74
C GLN A 187 -18.90 3.64 -24.93
N ASN A 188 -18.71 2.45 -25.51
CA ASN A 188 -18.87 1.18 -24.78
C ASN A 188 -17.71 0.93 -23.78
N LEU A 189 -16.52 1.47 -24.06
CA LEU A 189 -15.40 1.43 -23.11
C LEU A 189 -15.63 2.37 -21.91
N GLN A 190 -16.19 3.57 -22.15
CA GLN A 190 -16.54 4.52 -21.09
C GLN A 190 -17.62 3.95 -20.15
N ALA A 191 -18.69 3.38 -20.70
CA ALA A 191 -19.79 2.82 -19.91
C ALA A 191 -19.36 1.63 -19.04
N THR A 192 -18.43 0.80 -19.52
CA THR A 192 -17.91 -0.36 -18.76
C THR A 192 -16.94 0.07 -17.65
N ASN A 193 -16.12 1.10 -17.89
CA ASN A 193 -15.20 1.65 -16.89
C ASN A 193 -15.92 2.36 -15.73
N VAL A 194 -16.95 3.17 -16.03
CA VAL A 194 -17.76 3.85 -15.00
C VAL A 194 -18.45 2.83 -14.10
N ARG A 195 -19.06 1.78 -14.68
CA ARG A 195 -19.67 0.69 -13.90
C ARG A 195 -18.68 -0.07 -13.02
N ALA A 196 -17.43 -0.25 -13.46
CA ALA A 196 -16.41 -0.93 -12.68
C ALA A 196 -15.95 -0.12 -11.45
N ILE A 197 -15.90 1.21 -11.57
CA ILE A 197 -15.59 2.11 -10.44
C ILE A 197 -16.77 2.14 -9.46
N ASP A 198 -17.99 2.24 -9.98
CA ASP A 198 -19.22 2.28 -9.17
C ASP A 198 -19.43 0.96 -8.39
N LYS A 199 -19.06 -0.18 -8.99
CA LYS A 199 -19.02 -1.48 -8.30
C LYS A 199 -17.96 -1.55 -7.19
N LYS A 200 -16.87 -0.78 -7.29
CA LYS A 200 -15.80 -0.74 -6.28
C LYS A 200 -16.15 0.20 -5.12
N SER A 201 -16.70 1.38 -5.40
CA SER A 201 -17.22 2.28 -4.36
C SER A 201 -18.34 1.62 -3.56
N SER A 202 -19.29 0.97 -4.23
CA SER A 202 -20.38 0.24 -3.56
C SER A 202 -19.88 -0.95 -2.71
N ARG A 203 -18.84 -1.67 -3.13
CA ARG A 203 -18.19 -2.69 -2.29
C ARG A 203 -17.54 -2.10 -1.06
N LEU A 204 -16.86 -0.97 -1.20
CA LEU A 204 -16.26 -0.27 -0.07
C LEU A 204 -17.32 0.26 0.89
N CYS A 205 -18.40 0.86 0.38
CA CYS A 205 -19.52 1.26 1.22
C CYS A 205 -20.10 0.05 1.96
N ARG A 206 -20.38 -1.08 1.30
CA ARG A 206 -20.86 -2.29 2.02
C ARG A 206 -19.88 -2.81 3.08
N SER A 207 -18.58 -2.78 2.77
CA SER A 207 -17.56 -3.17 3.75
C SER A 207 -17.61 -2.23 4.95
N TRP A 208 -17.67 -0.92 4.71
CA TRP A 208 -17.81 0.07 5.77
C TRP A 208 -19.13 -0.05 6.53
N ASP A 209 -20.24 -0.34 5.85
CA ASP A 209 -21.56 -0.51 6.47
C ASP A 209 -21.57 -1.71 7.41
N GLN A 210 -20.91 -2.80 7.03
CA GLN A 210 -20.76 -3.97 7.88
C GLN A 210 -19.95 -3.63 9.14
N ILE A 211 -18.90 -2.81 9.01
CA ILE A 211 -18.08 -2.37 10.14
C ILE A 211 -18.84 -1.33 11.00
N ILE A 212 -19.61 -0.43 10.38
CA ILE A 212 -20.44 0.59 11.07
C ILE A 212 -21.63 -0.04 11.80
N GLY A 213 -22.21 -1.13 11.29
CA GLY A 213 -23.29 -1.83 11.98
C GLY A 213 -22.86 -2.37 13.35
N ASP A 214 -21.67 -2.95 13.41
CA ASP A 214 -21.14 -3.55 14.65
C ASP A 214 -20.48 -2.52 15.58
N ASP A 215 -19.88 -1.44 15.00
CA ASP A 215 -19.00 -0.49 15.70
C ASP A 215 -19.25 0.99 15.40
N GLY A 216 -20.50 1.30 15.03
CA GLY A 216 -20.86 2.58 14.44
C GLY A 216 -20.35 3.77 15.23
N GLU A 217 -20.51 3.79 16.56
CA GLU A 217 -20.15 4.93 17.39
C GLU A 217 -18.69 5.37 17.24
N LEU A 218 -17.75 4.42 17.19
CA LEU A 218 -16.32 4.68 17.05
C LEU A 218 -15.96 5.21 15.67
N ILE A 219 -16.57 4.65 14.62
CA ILE A 219 -16.33 5.07 13.24
C ILE A 219 -16.98 6.44 13.00
N PHE A 220 -18.19 6.66 13.53
CA PHE A 220 -18.87 7.94 13.49
C PHE A 220 -18.08 9.03 14.19
N GLU A 221 -17.49 8.75 15.36
CA GLU A 221 -16.62 9.72 16.05
C GLU A 221 -15.43 10.14 15.18
N VAL A 222 -14.80 9.18 14.50
CA VAL A 222 -13.64 9.43 13.62
C VAL A 222 -14.04 10.15 12.34
N VAL A 223 -15.11 9.71 11.68
CA VAL A 223 -15.61 10.28 10.42
C VAL A 223 -16.18 11.68 10.64
N ASN A 224 -16.92 11.94 11.73
CA ASN A 224 -17.47 13.27 12.01
C ASN A 224 -16.40 14.33 12.30
N LYS A 225 -15.20 13.93 12.74
CA LYS A 225 -14.10 14.87 12.97
C LYS A 225 -13.45 15.38 11.68
N ASP A 226 -13.58 14.65 10.56
CA ASP A 226 -13.02 15.05 9.26
C ASP A 226 -14.14 15.35 8.26
N ARG A 227 -14.32 16.64 7.96
CA ARG A 227 -15.37 17.15 7.07
C ARG A 227 -15.29 16.56 5.66
N GLU A 228 -14.09 16.31 5.14
CA GLU A 228 -13.91 15.78 3.79
C GLU A 228 -14.32 14.30 3.73
N LEU A 229 -13.95 13.54 4.76
CA LEU A 229 -14.35 12.14 4.90
C LEU A 229 -15.86 12.02 5.02
N ARG A 230 -16.47 12.83 5.90
CA ARG A 230 -17.92 12.86 6.06
C ARG A 230 -18.65 13.16 4.76
N ALA A 231 -18.25 14.22 4.04
CA ALA A 231 -18.86 14.58 2.77
C ALA A 231 -18.74 13.45 1.73
N TRP A 232 -17.60 12.75 1.70
CA TRP A 232 -17.43 11.61 0.80
C TRP A 232 -18.37 10.45 1.16
N PHE A 233 -18.51 10.11 2.44
CA PHE A 233 -19.44 9.07 2.88
C PHE A 233 -20.90 9.46 2.63
N GLU A 234 -21.28 10.72 2.85
CA GLU A 234 -22.62 11.23 2.53
C GLU A 234 -22.91 11.19 1.03
N GLU A 235 -21.93 11.47 0.17
CA GLU A 235 -22.11 11.44 -1.29
C GLU A 235 -22.15 10.00 -1.85
N ASN A 236 -21.36 9.09 -1.30
CA ASN A 236 -21.12 7.77 -1.91
C ASN A 236 -21.82 6.62 -1.16
N CYS A 237 -22.14 6.78 0.13
CA CYS A 237 -22.73 5.75 0.99
C CYS A 237 -24.03 6.23 1.67
N SER A 238 -24.73 7.22 1.10
CA SER A 238 -25.92 7.89 1.66
C SER A 238 -27.04 6.97 2.14
N SER A 239 -27.15 5.77 1.57
CA SER A 239 -28.14 4.77 1.96
C SER A 239 -27.92 4.23 3.38
N SER A 240 -26.68 4.23 3.86
CA SER A 240 -26.28 3.46 5.05
C SER A 240 -26.04 4.34 6.29
N LEU A 241 -25.67 5.60 6.08
CA LEU A 241 -25.58 6.61 7.16
C LEU A 241 -26.97 6.96 7.72
N ARG A 242 -28.02 6.88 6.91
CA ARG A 242 -29.41 7.21 7.31
C ARG A 242 -30.03 6.15 8.22
N GLU A 243 -29.58 4.92 8.14
CA GLU A 243 -30.10 3.79 8.92
C GLU A 243 -29.47 3.70 10.31
N SER A 244 -28.21 4.15 10.45
CA SER A 244 -27.46 4.14 11.73
C SER A 244 -27.59 5.43 12.54
N SER A 245 -28.05 6.54 11.95
CA SER A 245 -28.24 7.81 12.67
C SER A 245 -29.52 7.90 13.51
N GLY A 246 -30.33 6.83 13.59
CA GLY A 246 -31.40 6.73 14.58
C GLY A 246 -32.40 7.90 14.56
N GLU A 247 -32.79 8.39 13.38
CA GLU A 247 -34.11 9.01 13.27
C GLU A 247 -35.13 7.87 13.16
N GLU A 248 -35.40 7.22 14.30
CA GLU A 248 -36.67 6.54 14.52
C GLU A 248 -37.74 7.62 14.43
N SER A 249 -38.25 7.86 13.21
CA SER A 249 -39.53 8.51 13.05
C SER A 249 -40.56 7.57 13.67
N HIS A 250 -40.88 7.79 14.94
CA HIS A 250 -42.10 7.33 15.57
C HIS A 250 -43.29 7.91 14.78
N ILE A 251 -43.61 7.29 13.64
CA ILE A 251 -44.95 7.37 13.07
C ILE A 251 -45.78 6.44 13.96
N GLY A 252 -46.33 7.02 15.02
CA GLY A 252 -47.33 6.37 15.85
C GLY A 252 -48.48 5.95 14.95
N THR A 253 -48.62 4.64 14.75
CA THR A 253 -49.87 4.06 14.30
C THR A 253 -50.91 4.34 15.39
N PRO A 254 -52.05 4.99 15.08
CA PRO A 254 -53.07 5.23 16.08
C PRO A 254 -53.61 3.89 16.57
N GLN A 255 -53.50 3.69 17.88
CA GLN A 255 -54.11 2.62 18.64
C GLN A 255 -55.63 2.66 18.38
N LYS A 256 -56.13 1.66 17.65
CA LYS A 256 -57.56 1.45 17.48
C LYS A 256 -58.07 0.86 18.79
N ASP A 257 -58.64 1.70 19.64
CA ASP A 257 -59.41 1.27 20.79
C ASP A 257 -60.61 0.45 20.30
N SER A 258 -60.54 -0.86 20.52
CA SER A 258 -61.67 -1.76 20.31
C SER A 258 -62.68 -1.56 21.43
N GLU A 259 -63.78 -0.92 21.06
CA GLU A 259 -65.04 -0.83 21.76
C GLU A 259 -65.47 -2.21 22.31
N LYS A 260 -65.62 -2.28 23.63
CA LYS A 260 -66.14 -3.44 24.35
C LYS A 260 -67.66 -3.37 24.33
N SER A 261 -68.28 -4.28 23.58
CA SER A 261 -69.74 -4.48 23.54
C SER A 261 -70.29 -4.86 24.92
N PRO A 262 -71.46 -4.33 25.34
CA PRO A 262 -72.14 -4.78 26.55
C PRO A 262 -72.91 -6.07 26.26
N GLY A 263 -72.59 -7.14 27.01
CA GLY A 263 -73.41 -8.35 27.08
C GLY A 263 -74.53 -8.14 28.08
N SER A 264 -75.77 -8.31 27.62
CA SER A 264 -76.97 -8.50 28.43
C SER A 264 -77.17 -9.98 28.77
N ASP A 265 -77.92 -10.19 29.84
CA ASP A 265 -78.73 -11.36 30.20
C ASP A 265 -78.02 -12.61 30.77
N ASP A 266 -77.97 -12.68 32.11
CA ASP A 266 -78.88 -13.52 32.93
C ASP A 266 -78.89 -13.06 34.40
#